data_AF-A0A7J4V0J0-F1
#
_entry.id   AF-A0A7J4V0J0-F1
#
_cell.length_a   1.000
_cell.length_b   1.000
_cell.length_c   1.000
_cell.angle_alpha   90.00
_cell.angle_beta   90.00
_cell.angle_gamma   90.00
#
_symmetry.space_group_name_H-M   'P 1'
#
loop_
_entity.id
_entity.type
_entity.pdbx_description
1 polymer ?
#
loop_
_entity_poly.entity_id
_entity_poly.type
_entity_poly.pdbx_seq_one_letter_code
_entity_poly.pdbx_strand_id
1 'polypeptide(L)'
;MGEVIDTSSSENVVATRTGGSNGTVDSFLPWYFVGAVAIASGVALAAVALLGPLVLGTIEYRTSVSGVWQIEGGDLVNLVLITPILILGGVLHLMRRPGARYLLILSPVTLMYTGLSLGMGQEWGNPAYDGNVEQYAWLFLVLIIGGLILLIASLSMFTERDAPVFRRGSLRVFVAVMCLFLIMFAVMWLSELMEVMST
;
A
#
# COMPACT_ATOMS: atom_id res chain seq x y z
N MET A 1 7.06 -39.71 66.69
CA MET A 1 6.42 -39.88 65.36
C MET A 1 5.33 -38.82 65.28
N GLY A 2 5.56 -37.76 64.50
CA GLY A 2 4.66 -36.60 64.42
C GLY A 2 5.43 -35.28 64.50
N GLU A 3 5.76 -34.77 63.33
CA GLU A 3 6.71 -33.71 62.98
C GLU A 3 6.32 -32.31 63.47
N VAL A 4 7.34 -31.53 63.87
CA VAL A 4 7.28 -30.11 64.20
C VAL A 4 7.15 -29.33 62.89
N ILE A 5 6.06 -28.59 62.69
CA ILE A 5 5.91 -27.67 61.55
C ILE A 5 6.73 -26.43 61.84
N ASP A 6 7.90 -26.37 61.22
CA ASP A 6 8.84 -25.25 61.23
C ASP A 6 8.27 -24.05 60.47
N THR A 7 8.14 -22.95 61.18
CA THR A 7 7.87 -21.62 60.67
C THR A 7 9.14 -21.01 60.08
N SER A 8 9.48 -21.34 58.83
CA SER A 8 10.31 -20.46 57.99
C SER A 8 10.26 -20.84 56.50
N SER A 9 9.63 -19.99 55.70
CA SER A 9 9.93 -19.75 54.27
C SER A 9 8.79 -18.88 53.73
N SER A 10 8.85 -17.56 53.81
CA SER A 10 9.51 -16.71 52.82
C SER A 10 9.16 -17.05 51.37
N GLU A 11 7.88 -16.98 51.00
CA GLU A 11 7.49 -16.60 49.64
C GLU A 11 6.67 -15.31 49.70
N ASN A 12 7.38 -14.22 50.01
CA ASN A 12 7.09 -12.95 49.37
C ASN A 12 7.20 -13.22 47.87
N VAL A 13 6.05 -13.39 47.19
CA VAL A 13 5.94 -13.25 45.74
C VAL A 13 6.26 -11.78 45.45
N VAL A 14 7.56 -11.50 45.41
CA VAL A 14 8.13 -10.25 44.94
C VAL A 14 7.71 -10.16 43.49
N ALA A 15 6.70 -9.33 43.25
CA ALA A 15 6.43 -8.74 41.96
C ALA A 15 7.70 -8.01 41.49
N THR A 16 8.59 -8.74 40.83
CA THR A 16 9.65 -8.17 40.01
C THR A 16 9.00 -7.62 38.76
N ARG A 17 8.35 -6.45 38.93
CA ARG A 17 8.25 -5.44 37.88
C ARG A 17 9.67 -4.95 37.61
N THR A 18 10.42 -5.71 36.84
CA THR A 18 11.70 -5.28 36.29
C THR A 18 11.63 -5.43 34.78
N GLY A 19 11.71 -4.30 34.10
CA GLY A 19 11.77 -4.26 32.64
C GLY A 19 10.54 -3.64 32.01
N GLY A 20 10.30 -2.35 32.27
CA GLY A 20 9.65 -1.51 31.27
C GLY A 20 10.56 -1.39 30.06
N SER A 21 10.70 -2.44 29.27
CA SER A 21 11.16 -2.27 27.89
C SER A 21 9.98 -1.65 27.17
N ASN A 22 10.07 -0.35 26.88
CA ASN A 22 9.28 0.26 25.83
C ASN A 22 9.27 -0.73 24.67
N GLY A 23 8.10 -1.31 24.40
CA GLY A 23 7.91 -2.35 23.39
C GLY A 23 8.05 -1.78 22.00
N THR A 24 9.24 -1.28 21.67
CA THR A 24 9.69 -1.17 20.30
C THR A 24 9.88 -2.59 19.85
N VAL A 25 8.86 -3.15 19.19
CA VAL A 25 9.07 -4.24 18.26
C VAL A 25 10.28 -3.81 17.42
N ASP A 26 11.40 -4.52 17.55
CA ASP A 26 12.59 -4.22 16.76
C ASP A 26 12.15 -4.30 15.30
N SER A 27 12.08 -3.12 14.68
CA SER A 27 11.61 -3.01 13.30
C SER A 27 12.70 -3.66 12.47
N PHE A 28 12.32 -4.68 11.68
CA PHE A 28 13.24 -5.38 10.77
C PHE A 28 14.01 -4.43 9.84
N LEU A 29 13.49 -3.22 9.64
CA LEU A 29 14.08 -2.17 8.82
C LEU A 29 14.29 -0.89 9.63
N PRO A 30 15.44 -0.20 9.48
CA PRO A 30 15.67 1.07 10.14
C PRO A 30 14.63 2.13 9.72
N TRP A 31 14.13 2.92 10.68
CA TRP A 31 13.12 3.95 10.44
C TRP A 31 13.52 4.98 9.36
N TYR A 32 14.81 5.34 9.28
CA TYR A 32 15.32 6.27 8.27
C TYR A 32 15.27 5.67 6.86
N PHE A 33 15.48 4.34 6.75
CA PHE A 33 15.42 3.62 5.49
C PHE A 33 13.97 3.60 4.96
N VAL A 34 13.00 3.27 5.82
CA VAL A 34 11.58 3.26 5.43
C VAL A 34 11.11 4.65 4.98
N GLY A 35 11.49 5.69 5.72
CA GLY A 35 11.16 7.07 5.35
C GLY A 35 11.78 7.50 4.02
N ALA A 36 13.05 7.15 3.78
CA ALA A 36 13.73 7.42 2.51
C ALA A 36 13.09 6.66 1.34
N VAL A 37 12.75 5.39 1.52
CA VAL A 37 12.06 4.58 0.50
C VAL A 37 10.69 5.15 0.17
N ALA A 38 9.92 5.65 1.16
CA ALA A 38 8.64 6.31 0.92
C ALA A 38 8.80 7.55 0.04
N ILE A 39 9.76 8.42 0.34
CA ILE A 39 10.02 9.63 -0.43
C ILE A 39 10.51 9.28 -1.84
N ALA A 40 11.46 8.36 -1.96
CA ALA A 40 11.98 7.92 -3.26
C ALA A 40 10.88 7.31 -4.14
N SER A 41 9.99 6.50 -3.55
CA SER A 41 8.83 5.93 -4.25
C SER A 41 7.83 7.00 -4.67
N GLY A 42 7.58 8.02 -3.82
CA GLY A 42 6.74 9.16 -4.17
C GLY A 42 7.30 9.98 -5.32
N VAL A 43 8.62 10.24 -5.33
CA VAL A 43 9.29 10.94 -6.43
C VAL A 43 9.26 10.12 -7.72
N ALA A 44 9.50 8.81 -7.65
CA ALA A 44 9.41 7.93 -8.81
C ALA A 44 7.98 7.88 -9.37
N LEU A 45 6.96 7.82 -8.50
CA LEU A 45 5.56 7.81 -8.91
C LEU A 45 5.16 9.13 -9.58
N ALA A 46 5.60 10.26 -9.02
CA ALA A 46 5.43 11.57 -9.63
C ALA A 46 6.11 11.66 -11.00
N ALA A 47 7.32 11.11 -11.13
CA ALA A 47 8.03 11.08 -12.40
C ALA A 47 7.28 10.25 -13.44
N VAL A 48 6.76 9.06 -13.08
CA VAL A 48 5.93 8.25 -13.99
C VAL A 48 4.69 9.03 -14.44
N ALA A 49 3.97 9.68 -13.54
CA ALA A 49 2.74 10.38 -13.88
C ALA A 49 2.99 11.69 -14.66
N LEU A 50 4.10 12.39 -14.40
CA LEU A 50 4.48 13.57 -15.18
C LEU A 50 4.97 13.18 -16.58
N LEU A 51 5.81 12.15 -16.68
CA LEU A 51 6.30 11.66 -17.97
C LEU A 51 5.22 10.91 -18.75
N GLY A 52 4.17 10.44 -18.08
CA GLY A 52 3.01 9.78 -18.66
C GLY A 52 2.14 10.67 -19.54
N PRO A 53 1.07 10.10 -20.12
CA PRO A 53 0.19 10.76 -21.10
C PRO A 53 -0.49 12.01 -20.54
N LEU A 54 -0.67 12.09 -19.22
CA LEU A 54 -1.40 13.19 -18.59
C LEU A 54 -0.73 14.56 -18.75
N VAL A 55 0.62 14.63 -18.71
CA VAL A 55 1.34 15.92 -18.68
C VAL A 55 2.31 16.07 -19.84
N LEU A 56 3.35 15.22 -19.92
CA LEU A 56 4.36 15.33 -20.99
C LEU A 56 4.13 14.37 -22.16
N GLY A 57 3.45 13.25 -21.94
CA GLY A 57 3.25 12.21 -22.96
C GLY A 57 4.54 11.59 -23.50
N THR A 58 5.61 11.59 -22.69
CA THR A 58 6.91 11.03 -23.08
C THR A 58 6.93 9.51 -22.95
N ILE A 59 6.25 8.97 -21.94
CA ILE A 59 6.00 7.53 -21.79
C ILE A 59 4.78 7.18 -22.61
N GLU A 60 5.01 6.46 -23.69
CA GLU A 60 3.98 5.93 -24.58
C GLU A 60 3.71 4.48 -24.20
N TYR A 61 2.50 4.23 -23.67
CA TYR A 61 2.07 2.91 -23.25
C TYR A 61 1.51 2.10 -24.42
N ARG A 62 1.90 0.83 -24.49
CA ARG A 62 1.39 -0.14 -25.48
C ARG A 62 -0.04 -0.55 -25.13
N THR A 63 -1.03 0.28 -25.48
CA THR A 63 -2.42 0.02 -25.12
C THR A 63 -3.39 0.70 -26.08
N SER A 64 -4.65 0.30 -26.03
CA SER A 64 -5.73 0.95 -26.76
C SER A 64 -5.97 2.40 -26.30
N VAL A 65 -6.67 3.19 -27.12
CA VAL A 65 -7.06 4.56 -26.76
C VAL A 65 -7.83 4.61 -25.43
N SER A 66 -8.71 3.64 -25.16
CA SER A 66 -9.43 3.53 -23.88
C SER A 66 -8.47 3.28 -22.71
N GLY A 67 -7.43 2.47 -22.92
CA GLY A 67 -6.38 2.23 -21.93
C GLY A 67 -5.60 3.50 -21.57
N VAL A 68 -5.29 4.34 -22.55
CA VAL A 68 -4.63 5.64 -22.32
C VAL A 68 -5.47 6.53 -21.42
N TRP A 69 -6.78 6.66 -21.67
CA TRP A 69 -7.68 7.45 -20.82
C TRP A 69 -7.74 6.95 -19.37
N GLN A 70 -7.70 5.62 -19.17
CA GLN A 70 -7.65 5.05 -17.82
C GLN A 70 -6.33 5.36 -17.11
N ILE A 71 -5.21 5.32 -17.85
CA ILE A 71 -3.88 5.67 -17.33
C ILE A 71 -3.83 7.15 -16.95
N GLU A 72 -4.35 8.05 -17.77
CA GLU A 72 -4.42 9.49 -17.45
C GLU A 72 -5.21 9.75 -16.15
N GLY A 73 -6.35 9.08 -15.98
CA GLY A 73 -7.12 9.14 -14.74
C GLY A 73 -6.32 8.63 -13.54
N GLY A 74 -5.57 7.54 -13.72
CA GLY A 74 -4.66 7.00 -12.70
C GLY A 74 -3.52 7.94 -12.35
N ASP A 75 -2.89 8.57 -13.34
CA ASP A 75 -1.81 9.53 -13.17
C ASP A 75 -2.25 10.76 -12.39
N LEU A 76 -3.48 11.24 -12.61
CA LEU A 76 -4.05 12.35 -11.86
C LEU A 76 -4.19 12.01 -10.38
N VAL A 77 -4.73 10.82 -10.07
CA VAL A 77 -4.84 10.32 -8.68
C VAL A 77 -3.46 10.14 -8.07
N ASN A 78 -2.49 9.62 -8.83
CA ASN A 78 -1.13 9.44 -8.37
C ASN A 78 -0.45 10.76 -8.01
N LEU A 79 -0.65 11.82 -8.79
CA LEU A 79 -0.06 13.15 -8.53
C LEU A 79 -0.74 13.89 -7.38
N VAL A 80 -2.07 13.88 -7.34
CA VAL A 80 -2.84 14.71 -6.40
C VAL A 80 -3.02 14.03 -5.04
N LEU A 81 -3.00 12.69 -4.99
CA LEU A 81 -3.30 11.94 -3.77
C LEU A 81 -2.14 11.06 -3.31
N ILE A 82 -1.71 10.10 -4.13
CA ILE A 82 -0.77 9.05 -3.67
C ILE A 82 0.64 9.60 -3.42
N THR A 83 1.13 10.44 -4.33
CA THR A 83 2.45 11.09 -4.22
C THR A 83 2.54 11.96 -2.96
N PRO A 84 1.59 12.90 -2.68
CA PRO A 84 1.58 13.64 -1.43
C PRO A 84 1.51 12.74 -0.19
N ILE A 85 0.70 11.68 -0.21
CA ILE A 85 0.62 10.71 0.89
C ILE A 85 1.98 10.06 1.16
N LEU A 86 2.70 9.65 0.11
CA LEU A 86 4.03 9.04 0.23
C LEU A 86 5.08 10.01 0.75
N ILE A 87 5.13 11.22 0.21
CA ILE A 87 6.11 12.24 0.62
C ILE A 87 5.83 12.68 2.06
N LEU A 88 4.59 13.05 2.38
CA LEU A 88 4.20 13.46 3.73
C LEU A 88 4.34 12.30 4.72
N GLY A 89 3.93 11.09 4.35
CA GLY A 89 4.10 9.88 5.15
C GLY A 89 5.57 9.61 5.45
N GLY A 90 6.44 9.69 4.44
CA GLY A 90 7.88 9.53 4.58
C GLY A 90 8.52 10.59 5.46
N VAL A 91 8.21 11.87 5.24
CA VAL A 91 8.71 12.99 6.06
C VAL A 91 8.24 12.85 7.52
N LEU A 92 6.96 12.56 7.75
CA LEU A 92 6.43 12.35 9.09
C LEU A 92 7.07 11.15 9.77
N HIS A 93 7.36 10.07 9.03
CA HIS A 93 8.06 8.90 9.55
C HIS A 93 9.50 9.24 9.94
N LEU A 94 10.21 10.04 9.12
CA LEU A 94 11.54 10.55 9.45
C LEU A 94 11.53 11.46 10.69
N MET A 95 10.48 12.24 10.87
CA MET A 95 10.26 13.05 12.08
C MET A 95 9.78 12.21 13.29
N ARG A 96 9.69 10.88 13.15
CA ARG A 96 9.21 9.93 14.17
C ARG A 96 7.81 10.25 14.69
N ARG A 97 6.94 10.79 13.85
CA ARG A 97 5.55 11.12 14.21
C ARG A 97 4.69 9.86 14.15
N PRO A 98 3.86 9.59 15.19
CA PRO A 98 3.07 8.36 15.27
C PRO A 98 1.98 8.27 14.18
N GLY A 99 1.55 9.40 13.62
CA GLY A 99 0.55 9.43 12.54
C GLY A 99 1.04 8.92 11.19
N ALA A 100 2.36 8.80 10.98
CA ALA A 100 2.94 8.43 9.69
C ALA A 100 2.49 7.04 9.20
N ARG A 101 2.29 6.10 10.14
CA ARG A 101 1.87 4.72 9.83
C ARG A 101 0.54 4.64 9.07
N TYR A 102 -0.39 5.56 9.34
CA TYR A 102 -1.69 5.60 8.67
C TYR A 102 -1.62 6.10 7.23
N LEU A 103 -0.62 6.91 6.90
CA LEU A 103 -0.37 7.35 5.52
C LEU A 103 0.38 6.27 4.73
N LEU A 104 1.42 5.69 5.35
CA LEU A 104 2.30 4.72 4.70
C LEU A 104 1.59 3.41 4.34
N ILE A 105 0.55 3.00 5.07
CA ILE A 105 -0.20 1.77 4.74
C ILE A 105 -1.09 1.89 3.50
N LEU A 106 -1.43 3.11 3.07
CA LEU A 106 -2.39 3.33 1.98
C LEU A 106 -1.80 3.16 0.58
N SER A 107 -0.49 3.38 0.44
CA SER A 107 0.22 3.45 -0.85
C SER A 107 0.83 2.15 -1.40
N PRO A 108 1.23 1.13 -0.60
CA PRO A 108 2.06 0.03 -1.10
C PRO A 108 1.40 -0.79 -2.21
N VAL A 109 0.11 -1.08 -2.07
CA VAL A 109 -0.65 -1.86 -3.06
C VAL A 109 -0.77 -1.08 -4.37
N THR A 110 -1.02 0.23 -4.30
CA THR A 110 -1.08 1.10 -5.48
C THR A 110 0.26 1.14 -6.19
N LEU A 111 1.37 1.29 -5.47
CA LEU A 111 2.72 1.28 -6.05
C LEU A 111 3.03 -0.02 -6.79
N MET A 112 2.71 -1.17 -6.17
CA MET A 112 2.89 -2.47 -6.79
C MET A 112 2.00 -2.65 -8.01
N TYR A 113 0.73 -2.24 -7.92
CA TYR A 113 -0.21 -2.29 -9.03
C TYR A 113 0.28 -1.45 -10.22
N THR A 114 0.65 -0.18 -9.99
CA THR A 114 1.17 0.70 -11.03
C THR A 114 2.45 0.13 -11.64
N GLY A 115 3.40 -0.31 -10.81
CA GLY A 115 4.65 -0.88 -11.28
C GLY A 115 4.49 -2.15 -12.12
N LEU A 116 3.66 -3.09 -11.67
CA LEU A 116 3.43 -4.36 -12.38
C LEU A 116 2.53 -4.17 -13.61
N SER A 117 1.41 -3.45 -13.47
CA SER A 117 0.44 -3.30 -14.54
C SER A 117 0.97 -2.43 -15.68
N LEU A 118 1.54 -1.26 -15.38
CA LEU A 118 2.03 -0.36 -16.41
C LEU A 118 3.42 -0.77 -16.91
N GLY A 119 4.30 -1.22 -16.01
CA GLY A 119 5.67 -1.59 -16.36
C GLY A 119 5.80 -2.94 -17.05
N MET A 120 4.90 -3.91 -16.81
CA MET A 120 4.98 -5.27 -17.37
C MET A 120 3.70 -5.77 -18.04
N GLY A 121 2.54 -5.17 -17.73
CA GLY A 121 1.23 -5.79 -18.04
C GLY A 121 0.55 -5.34 -19.34
N GLN A 122 0.83 -4.15 -19.86
CA GLN A 122 0.05 -3.57 -20.98
C GLN A 122 0.44 -4.16 -22.34
N GLU A 123 -0.34 -5.13 -22.80
CA GLU A 123 -0.41 -5.65 -24.19
C GLU A 123 0.92 -5.91 -24.92
N TRP A 124 1.99 -6.24 -24.20
CA TRP A 124 3.32 -6.52 -24.76
C TRP A 124 3.33 -7.57 -25.88
N GLY A 125 2.34 -8.48 -25.87
CA GLY A 125 2.19 -9.54 -26.86
C GLY A 125 1.43 -9.13 -28.13
N ASN A 126 0.88 -7.92 -28.22
CA ASN A 126 0.11 -7.47 -29.37
C ASN A 126 1.00 -6.66 -30.34
N PRO A 127 1.27 -7.16 -31.56
CA PRO A 127 2.12 -6.45 -32.53
C PRO A 127 1.51 -5.13 -33.04
N ALA A 128 0.22 -4.90 -32.81
CA ALA A 128 -0.47 -3.70 -33.27
C ALA A 128 -0.23 -2.46 -32.39
N TYR A 129 0.27 -2.64 -31.17
CA TYR A 129 0.51 -1.55 -30.23
C TYR A 129 2.01 -1.37 -29.99
N ASP A 130 2.49 -0.16 -30.25
CA ASP A 130 3.87 0.25 -30.02
C ASP A 130 3.98 1.17 -28.79
N GLY A 131 5.19 1.33 -28.27
CA GLY A 131 5.44 2.15 -27.09
C GLY A 131 6.90 2.06 -26.64
N ASN A 132 7.25 2.90 -25.67
CA ASN A 132 8.64 3.07 -25.19
C ASN A 132 8.81 2.83 -23.68
N VAL A 133 7.80 2.23 -23.02
CA VAL A 133 7.75 1.98 -21.58
C VAL A 133 8.99 1.25 -21.06
N GLU A 134 9.61 0.39 -21.87
CA GLU A 134 10.77 -0.42 -21.51
C GLU A 134 11.99 0.44 -21.17
N GLN A 135 12.11 1.61 -21.79
CA GLN A 135 13.18 2.57 -21.51
C GLN A 135 13.09 3.13 -20.08
N TYR A 136 11.90 3.08 -19.49
CA TYR A 136 11.57 3.57 -18.15
C TYR A 136 11.34 2.45 -17.14
N ALA A 137 11.66 1.18 -17.48
CA ALA A 137 11.47 0.00 -16.64
C ALA A 137 12.01 0.18 -15.20
N TRP A 138 13.10 0.93 -15.04
CA TRP A 138 13.72 1.21 -13.75
C TRP A 138 12.82 2.01 -12.80
N LEU A 139 12.00 2.94 -13.30
CA LEU A 139 11.03 3.67 -12.48
C LEU A 139 10.00 2.71 -11.90
N PHE A 140 9.45 1.83 -12.73
CA PHE A 140 8.48 0.83 -12.30
C PHE A 140 9.08 -0.17 -11.31
N LEU A 141 10.34 -0.58 -11.49
CA LEU A 141 11.06 -1.41 -10.51
C LEU A 141 11.20 -0.72 -9.14
N VAL A 142 11.48 0.58 -9.11
CA VAL A 142 11.51 1.36 -7.87
C VAL A 142 10.14 1.33 -7.19
N LEU A 143 9.03 1.46 -7.94
CA LEU A 143 7.68 1.38 -7.37
C LEU A 143 7.38 -0.02 -6.80
N ILE A 144 7.75 -1.09 -7.51
CA ILE A 144 7.51 -2.46 -7.07
C ILE A 144 8.29 -2.76 -5.78
N ILE A 145 9.60 -2.50 -5.80
CA ILE A 145 10.48 -2.78 -4.66
C ILE A 145 10.13 -1.87 -3.48
N GLY A 146 9.90 -0.58 -3.75
CA GLY A 146 9.47 0.39 -2.74
C GLY A 146 8.12 0.00 -2.14
N GLY A 147 7.15 -0.40 -2.96
CA GLY A 147 5.86 -0.92 -2.52
C GLY A 147 6.01 -2.14 -1.61
N LEU A 148 6.82 -3.13 -1.98
CA LEU A 148 7.06 -4.31 -1.13
C LEU A 148 7.70 -3.95 0.22
N ILE A 149 8.73 -3.09 0.21
CA ILE A 149 9.39 -2.64 1.43
C ILE A 149 8.40 -1.89 2.33
N LEU A 150 7.63 -0.95 1.77
CA LEU A 150 6.65 -0.17 2.51
C LEU A 150 5.51 -1.03 3.03
N LEU A 151 5.10 -2.07 2.30
CA LEU A 151 4.07 -3.01 2.75
C LEU A 151 4.55 -3.77 4.00
N ILE A 152 5.74 -4.36 3.94
CA ILE A 152 6.33 -5.09 5.07
C ILE A 152 6.54 -4.15 6.26
N ALA A 153 7.12 -2.98 6.01
CA ALA A 153 7.38 -1.99 7.05
C ALA A 153 6.09 -1.50 7.70
N SER A 154 5.10 -1.06 6.90
CA SER A 154 3.86 -0.48 7.42
C SER A 154 3.02 -1.50 8.18
N LEU A 155 2.90 -2.74 7.70
CA LEU A 155 2.19 -3.80 8.43
C LEU A 155 2.81 -4.09 9.80
N SER A 156 4.14 -4.06 9.90
CA SER A 156 4.83 -4.25 11.19
C SER A 156 4.60 -3.12 12.21
N MET A 157 4.07 -1.96 11.79
CA MET A 157 3.80 -0.82 12.66
C MET A 157 2.43 -0.88 13.36
N PHE A 158 1.56 -1.80 12.97
CA PHE A 158 0.23 -1.98 13.56
C PHE A 158 0.23 -3.14 14.54
N THR A 159 -0.48 -2.97 15.65
CA THR A 159 -0.68 -4.00 16.68
C THR A 159 -2.14 -4.45 16.71
N GLU A 160 -2.44 -5.55 17.39
CA GLU A 160 -3.82 -6.03 17.60
C GLU A 160 -4.74 -4.96 18.22
N ARG A 161 -4.17 -4.01 18.98
CA ARG A 161 -4.90 -2.90 19.59
C ARG A 161 -5.36 -1.86 18.56
N ASP A 162 -4.68 -1.79 17.41
CA ASP A 162 -5.02 -0.88 16.32
C ASP A 162 -6.08 -1.48 15.38
N ALA A 163 -6.51 -2.73 15.61
CA ALA A 163 -7.51 -3.40 14.78
C ALA A 163 -8.89 -2.70 14.86
N PRO A 164 -9.54 -2.42 13.72
CA PRO A 164 -10.84 -1.78 13.71
C PRO A 164 -11.93 -2.70 14.30
N VAL A 165 -12.65 -2.20 15.31
CA VAL A 165 -13.79 -2.93 15.90
C VAL A 165 -15.07 -2.57 15.15
N PHE A 166 -15.53 -3.46 14.27
CA PHE A 166 -16.77 -3.25 13.52
C PHE A 166 -18.00 -3.42 14.44
N ARG A 167 -18.79 -2.34 14.58
CA ARG A 167 -20.11 -2.43 15.22
C ARG A 167 -21.12 -3.01 14.23
N ARG A 168 -22.12 -3.77 14.72
CA ARG A 168 -23.16 -4.39 13.87
C ARG A 168 -23.89 -3.40 12.94
N GLY A 169 -23.99 -2.12 13.35
CA GLY A 169 -24.58 -1.06 12.52
C GLY A 169 -23.69 -0.64 11.36
N SER A 170 -22.42 -0.30 11.64
CA SER A 170 -21.46 0.10 10.60
C SER A 170 -21.15 -1.04 9.62
N LEU A 171 -21.12 -2.28 10.11
CA LEU A 171 -20.93 -3.46 9.27
C LEU A 171 -22.06 -3.62 8.25
N ARG A 172 -23.32 -3.41 8.64
CA ARG A 172 -24.46 -3.49 7.71
C ARG A 172 -24.37 -2.43 6.62
N VAL A 173 -24.03 -1.20 6.97
CA VAL A 173 -23.86 -0.11 6.00
C VAL A 173 -22.70 -0.42 5.05
N PHE A 174 -21.56 -0.85 5.58
CA PHE A 174 -20.40 -1.23 4.78
C PHE A 174 -20.75 -2.35 3.78
N VAL A 175 -21.39 -3.42 4.24
CA VAL A 175 -21.81 -4.54 3.38
C VAL A 175 -22.80 -4.06 2.32
N ALA A 176 -23.80 -3.26 2.67
CA ALA A 176 -24.78 -2.76 1.70
C ALA A 176 -24.12 -1.91 0.60
N VAL A 177 -23.21 -1.01 0.97
CA VAL A 177 -22.46 -0.17 0.02
C VAL A 177 -21.55 -1.03 -0.85
N MET A 178 -20.85 -2.01 -0.29
CA MET A 178 -19.98 -2.92 -1.06
C MET A 178 -20.79 -3.80 -2.02
N CYS A 179 -21.92 -4.35 -1.59
CA CYS A 179 -22.80 -5.11 -2.47
C CYS A 179 -23.30 -4.26 -3.64
N LEU A 180 -23.73 -3.02 -3.38
CA LEU A 180 -24.15 -2.10 -4.43
C LEU A 180 -23.02 -1.85 -5.44
N PHE A 181 -21.81 -1.56 -4.95
CA PHE A 181 -20.65 -1.29 -5.79
C PHE A 181 -20.25 -2.51 -6.63
N LEU A 182 -20.24 -3.71 -6.04
CA LEU A 182 -19.94 -4.96 -6.74
C LEU A 182 -21.00 -5.30 -7.79
N ILE A 183 -22.28 -5.05 -7.52
CA ILE A 183 -23.35 -5.24 -8.51
C ILE A 183 -23.15 -4.29 -9.70
N MET A 184 -22.81 -3.02 -9.45
CA MET A 184 -22.53 -2.05 -10.51
C MET A 184 -21.38 -2.54 -11.42
N PHE A 185 -20.27 -2.99 -10.83
CA PHE A 185 -19.15 -3.57 -11.58
C PHE A 185 -19.53 -4.83 -12.34
N ALA A 186 -20.32 -5.73 -11.72
CA ALA A 186 -20.79 -6.95 -12.38
C ALA A 186 -21.65 -6.65 -13.61
N VAL A 187 -22.52 -5.64 -13.53
CA VAL A 187 -23.34 -5.20 -14.67
C VAL A 187 -22.48 -4.62 -15.79
N MET A 188 -21.52 -3.75 -15.47
CA MET A 188 -20.58 -3.18 -16.45
C MET A 188 -19.80 -4.29 -17.19
N TRP A 189 -19.31 -5.27 -16.45
CA TRP A 189 -18.56 -6.38 -17.04
C TRP A 189 -19.45 -7.29 -17.91
N LEU A 190 -20.70 -7.53 -17.48
CA LEU A 190 -21.66 -8.30 -18.25
C LEU A 190 -22.02 -7.59 -19.57
N SER A 191 -22.11 -6.26 -19.58
CA SER A 191 -22.36 -5.52 -20.83
C SER A 191 -21.22 -5.68 -21.84
N GLU A 192 -19.96 -5.59 -21.40
CA GLU A 192 -18.80 -5.80 -22.28
C GLU A 192 -18.77 -7.22 -22.86
N LEU A 193 -19.04 -8.23 -22.02
CA LEU A 193 -19.14 -9.61 -22.50
C LEU A 193 -20.23 -9.82 -23.55
N MET A 194 -21.41 -9.22 -23.35
CA MET A 194 -22.51 -9.34 -24.30
C MET A 194 -22.18 -8.67 -25.64
N GLU A 195 -21.50 -7.54 -25.62
CA GLU A 195 -21.04 -6.85 -26.83
C GLU A 195 -20.07 -7.72 -27.64
N VAL A 196 -19.09 -8.33 -26.97
CA VAL A 196 -18.13 -9.26 -27.61
C VAL A 196 -18.82 -10.51 -28.15
N MET A 197 -19.79 -11.08 -27.45
CA MET A 197 -20.53 -12.27 -27.95
C MET A 197 -21.45 -11.95 -29.14
N SER A 198 -21.85 -10.70 -29.31
CA SER A 198 -22.74 -10.27 -30.39
C SER A 198 -22.01 -9.87 -31.68
N THR A 199 -20.67 -9.82 -31.65
CA THR A 199 -19.79 -9.47 -32.77
C THR A 199 -19.08 -10.70 -33.31
#